data_AF-A0AAV8YX26-F1
#
_entry.id   AF-A0AAV8YX26-F1
#
_cell.length_a   1.000
_cell.length_b   1.000
_cell.length_c   1.000
_cell.angle_alpha   90.00
_cell.angle_beta   90.00
_cell.angle_gamma   90.00
#
_symmetry.space_group_name_H-M   'P 1'
#
loop_
_entity.id
_entity.type
_entity.pdbx_description
1 polymer ?
#
loop_
_entity_poly.entity_id
_entity_poly.type
_entity_poly.pdbx_seq_one_letter_code
_entity_poly.pdbx_strand_id
1 'polypeptide(L)'
;MLEIDEVVMLACAKHMRSICGDVLDKYTGPNYKIIVGDCMKALEEYIKEGRKFDYIFGDLTDIPISENLSGQLWTFVNKILQMSFKLLKPDGKFMTHLNGTSSPESIDMYKAQLDKIQPPVKFTTTKAFVPSFMEDWVFCQVSFDKNKDQ
;
A
#
# COMPACT_ATOMS: atom_id res chain seq x y z
N MET A 1 -8.98 5.02 -5.73
CA MET A 1 -7.85 4.25 -6.25
C MET A 1 -6.92 5.21 -6.98
N LEU A 2 -5.62 5.09 -6.76
CA LEU A 2 -4.59 5.84 -7.49
C LEU A 2 -3.81 4.79 -8.29
N GLU A 3 -3.77 4.91 -9.60
CA GLU A 3 -3.08 3.96 -10.49
C GLU A 3 -2.29 4.74 -11.53
N ILE A 4 -1.01 4.42 -11.72
CA ILE A 4 -0.14 5.15 -12.64
C ILE A 4 -0.36 4.72 -14.09
N ASP A 5 -0.72 3.45 -14.32
CA ASP A 5 -0.75 2.84 -15.64
C ASP A 5 -2.19 2.62 -16.14
N GLU A 6 -2.62 3.48 -17.07
CA GLU A 6 -3.93 3.36 -17.71
C GLU A 6 -4.06 2.07 -18.54
N VAL A 7 -2.95 1.60 -19.14
CA VAL A 7 -2.96 0.39 -19.98
C VAL A 7 -3.26 -0.84 -19.13
N VAL A 8 -2.73 -0.92 -17.91
CA VAL A 8 -3.06 -1.98 -16.95
C VAL A 8 -4.55 -1.98 -16.67
N MET A 9 -5.15 -0.82 -16.37
CA MET A 9 -6.58 -0.74 -16.11
C MET A 9 -7.43 -1.12 -17.32
N LEU A 10 -7.09 -0.66 -18.52
CA LEU A 10 -7.81 -1.00 -19.74
C LEU A 10 -7.73 -2.51 -20.04
N ALA A 11 -6.57 -3.11 -19.82
CA ALA A 11 -6.38 -4.55 -19.96
C ALA A 11 -7.21 -5.33 -18.92
N CYS A 12 -7.19 -4.92 -17.66
CA CYS A 12 -8.00 -5.52 -16.59
C CYS A 12 -9.50 -5.38 -16.86
N ALA A 13 -9.97 -4.22 -17.32
CA ALA A 13 -11.37 -3.98 -17.68
C ALA A 13 -11.86 -4.94 -18.77
N LYS A 14 -10.99 -5.22 -19.75
CA LYS A 14 -11.29 -6.09 -20.90
C LYS A 14 -11.15 -7.58 -20.57
N HIS A 15 -10.09 -7.96 -19.86
CA HIS A 15 -9.66 -9.36 -19.72
C HIS A 15 -9.90 -9.95 -18.33
N MET A 16 -10.08 -9.12 -17.30
CA MET A 16 -10.33 -9.52 -15.91
C MET A 16 -11.71 -9.08 -15.43
N ARG A 17 -12.72 -9.09 -16.32
CA ARG A 17 -14.09 -8.65 -16.03
C ARG A 17 -14.72 -9.35 -14.83
N SER A 18 -14.42 -10.64 -14.63
CA SER A 18 -14.90 -11.42 -13.47
C SER A 18 -14.37 -10.90 -12.12
N ILE A 19 -13.26 -10.15 -12.13
CA ILE A 19 -12.63 -9.57 -10.94
C ILE A 19 -13.00 -8.09 -10.81
N CYS A 20 -12.84 -7.32 -11.89
CA CYS A 20 -13.04 -5.86 -11.86
C CYS A 20 -14.51 -5.45 -11.95
N GLY A 21 -15.41 -6.33 -12.43
CA GLY A 21 -16.77 -5.94 -12.75
C GLY A 21 -16.80 -4.80 -13.78
N ASP A 22 -17.67 -3.81 -13.56
CA ASP A 22 -17.84 -2.63 -14.42
C ASP A 22 -17.17 -1.36 -13.86
N VAL A 23 -16.46 -1.44 -12.72
CA VAL A 23 -15.89 -0.27 -12.03
C VAL A 23 -14.88 0.50 -12.88
N LEU A 24 -14.21 -0.18 -13.81
CA LEU A 24 -13.23 0.41 -14.72
C LEU A 24 -13.84 1.02 -15.98
N ASP A 25 -15.15 0.83 -16.23
CA ASP A 25 -15.83 1.46 -17.37
C ASP A 25 -15.99 2.98 -17.17
N LYS A 26 -16.05 3.40 -15.90
CA LYS A 26 -16.11 4.81 -15.49
C LYS A 26 -15.23 5.02 -14.27
N TYR A 27 -14.28 5.94 -14.36
CA TYR A 27 -13.36 6.23 -13.25
C TYR A 27 -13.97 7.07 -12.12
N THR A 28 -15.25 7.42 -12.20
CA THR A 28 -15.95 8.13 -11.12
C THR A 28 -17.37 7.59 -10.99
N GLY A 29 -17.75 7.31 -9.75
CA GLY A 29 -19.09 6.91 -9.36
C GLY A 29 -19.51 7.59 -8.06
N PRO A 30 -20.68 7.25 -7.51
CA PRO A 30 -21.21 7.89 -6.30
C PRO A 30 -20.32 7.70 -5.07
N ASN A 31 -19.60 6.58 -4.99
CA ASN A 31 -18.82 6.17 -3.82
C ASN A 31 -17.35 5.89 -4.13
N TYR A 32 -16.88 6.18 -5.35
CA TYR A 32 -15.49 5.92 -5.73
C TYR A 32 -14.98 6.90 -6.78
N LYS A 33 -13.68 7.11 -6.75
CA LYS A 33 -12.92 7.82 -7.77
C LYS A 33 -11.61 7.06 -8.02
N ILE A 34 -11.33 6.79 -9.28
CA ILE A 34 -10.07 6.27 -9.80
C ILE A 34 -9.34 7.46 -10.42
N ILE A 35 -8.07 7.66 -10.04
CA ILE A 35 -7.23 8.74 -10.55
C ILE A 35 -6.05 8.09 -11.23
N VAL A 36 -5.88 8.42 -12.51
CA VAL A 36 -4.76 7.94 -13.31
C VAL A 36 -3.59 8.89 -13.14
N GLY A 37 -2.45 8.38 -12.69
CA GLY A 37 -1.22 9.12 -12.55
C GLY A 37 -0.40 8.70 -11.34
N ASP A 38 0.75 9.35 -11.20
CA ASP A 38 1.67 9.13 -10.08
C ASP A 38 0.98 9.41 -8.74
N CYS A 39 0.87 8.37 -7.91
CA CYS A 39 0.23 8.45 -6.61
C CYS A 39 0.88 9.52 -5.71
N MET A 40 2.19 9.77 -5.85
CA MET A 40 2.92 10.74 -5.04
C MET A 40 2.32 12.14 -5.13
N LYS A 41 1.92 12.56 -6.34
CA LYS A 41 1.32 13.89 -6.55
C LYS A 41 -0.03 14.01 -5.84
N ALA A 42 -0.85 12.97 -5.93
CA ALA A 42 -2.15 12.94 -5.26
C ALA A 42 -2.00 12.89 -3.73
N LEU A 43 -1.04 12.11 -3.22
CA LEU A 43 -0.76 12.08 -1.77
C LEU A 43 -0.29 13.46 -1.28
N GLU A 44 0.57 14.17 -2.01
CA GLU A 44 1.00 15.53 -1.67
C GLU A 44 -0.16 16.53 -1.64
N GLU A 45 -1.06 16.46 -2.63
CA GLU A 45 -2.28 17.29 -2.68
C GLU A 45 -3.20 17.01 -1.50
N TYR A 46 -3.49 15.74 -1.21
CA TYR A 46 -4.32 15.36 -0.07
C TYR A 46 -3.72 15.80 1.27
N ILE A 47 -2.39 15.78 1.41
CA ILE A 47 -1.72 16.28 2.62
C ILE A 47 -1.93 17.79 2.74
N LYS A 48 -1.80 18.55 1.64
CA LYS A 48 -2.04 20.00 1.62
C LYS A 48 -3.49 20.36 1.96
N GLU A 49 -4.44 19.55 1.50
CA GLU A 49 -5.87 19.70 1.81
C GLU A 49 -6.24 19.31 3.25
N GLY A 50 -5.32 18.68 4.01
CA GLY A 50 -5.61 18.12 5.32
C GLY A 50 -6.56 16.93 5.27
N ARG A 51 -6.67 16.27 4.10
CA ARG A 51 -7.55 15.12 3.91
C ARG A 51 -7.08 13.92 4.73
N LYS A 52 -8.04 13.16 5.27
CA LYS A 52 -7.78 11.96 6.06
C LYS A 52 -8.62 10.77 5.60
N PHE A 53 -8.08 9.57 5.74
CA PHE A 53 -8.73 8.32 5.37
C PHE A 53 -8.81 7.37 6.57
N ASP A 54 -9.93 6.67 6.68
CA ASP A 54 -10.14 5.60 7.67
C ASP A 54 -9.27 4.37 7.35
N TYR A 55 -9.12 4.07 6.05
CA TYR A 55 -8.32 2.96 5.55
C TYR A 55 -7.46 3.41 4.37
N ILE A 56 -6.21 2.94 4.36
CA ILE A 56 -5.30 3.08 3.23
C ILE A 56 -4.79 1.69 2.87
N PHE A 57 -4.96 1.30 1.61
CA PHE A 57 -4.40 0.08 1.05
C PHE A 57 -3.17 0.43 0.21
N GLY A 58 -1.99 0.01 0.66
CA GLY A 58 -0.74 0.13 -0.08
C GLY A 58 -0.57 -1.06 -1.00
N ASP A 59 -1.20 -1.04 -2.17
CA ASP A 59 -1.11 -2.11 -3.17
C ASP A 59 -0.21 -1.65 -4.32
N LEU A 60 1.09 -1.56 -4.03
CA LEU A 60 2.12 -1.22 -5.02
C LEU A 60 2.83 -2.51 -5.46
N THR A 61 3.42 -2.49 -6.66
CA THR A 61 4.27 -3.59 -7.13
C THR A 61 5.35 -3.97 -6.11
N ASP A 62 5.71 -5.26 -6.07
CA ASP A 62 6.50 -5.93 -5.04
C ASP A 62 7.60 -5.14 -4.33
N ILE A 63 7.77 -5.51 -3.06
CA ILE A 63 8.83 -4.98 -2.18
C ILE A 63 10.22 -5.39 -2.68
N PRO A 64 11.24 -4.52 -2.63
CA PRO A 64 12.60 -4.84 -3.08
C PRO A 64 13.19 -6.08 -2.40
N ILE A 65 13.83 -6.96 -3.20
CA ILE A 65 14.30 -8.28 -2.73
C ILE A 65 15.77 -8.28 -2.23
N SER A 66 16.61 -7.28 -2.53
CA SER A 66 18.01 -7.28 -2.07
C SER A 66 18.61 -5.89 -1.79
N GLU A 67 19.54 -5.77 -0.83
CA GLU A 67 20.21 -4.52 -0.41
C GLU A 67 21.07 -3.88 -1.51
N ASN A 68 21.73 -4.68 -2.35
CA ASN A 68 22.79 -4.24 -3.26
C ASN A 68 22.32 -3.35 -4.42
N LEU A 69 21.00 -3.22 -4.63
CA LEU A 69 20.37 -2.34 -5.62
C LEU A 69 19.30 -1.42 -5.00
N SER A 70 19.07 -1.45 -3.68
CA SER A 70 17.76 -1.06 -3.10
C SER A 70 17.75 0.09 -2.12
N GLY A 71 18.87 0.76 -1.82
CA GLY A 71 18.84 1.94 -0.94
C GLY A 71 17.83 3.00 -1.40
N GLN A 72 17.77 3.24 -2.73
CA GLN A 72 16.81 4.16 -3.34
C GLN A 72 15.38 3.63 -3.29
N LEU A 73 15.16 2.32 -3.52
CA LEU A 73 13.81 1.74 -3.45
C LEU A 73 13.26 1.74 -2.02
N TRP A 74 14.08 1.41 -1.01
CA TRP A 74 13.66 1.49 0.39
C TRP A 74 13.41 2.92 0.85
N THR A 75 14.17 3.89 0.32
CA THR A 75 13.88 5.31 0.52
C THR A 75 12.51 5.68 -0.06
N PHE A 76 12.18 5.15 -1.23
CA PHE A 76 10.86 5.36 -1.86
C PHE A 76 9.73 4.71 -1.05
N VAL A 77 9.88 3.44 -0.64
CA VAL A 77 8.91 2.74 0.23
C VAL A 77 8.70 3.51 1.53
N ASN A 78 9.77 3.96 2.18
CA ASN A 78 9.66 4.76 3.40
C ASN A 78 8.91 6.07 3.14
N LYS A 79 9.19 6.77 2.03
CA LYS A 79 8.50 8.00 1.65
C LYS A 79 6.99 7.78 1.47
N ILE A 80 6.59 6.71 0.76
CA ILE A 80 5.18 6.32 0.59
C ILE A 80 4.52 6.04 1.95
N LEU A 81 5.19 5.29 2.83
CA LEU A 81 4.67 5.00 4.16
C LEU A 81 4.47 6.28 4.97
N GLN A 82 5.48 7.14 5.05
CA GLN A 82 5.40 8.41 5.78
C GLN A 82 4.23 9.28 5.28
N MET A 83 4.04 9.36 3.95
CA MET A 83 2.92 10.10 3.37
C MET A 83 1.56 9.44 3.66
N SER A 84 1.50 8.11 3.60
CA SER A 84 0.30 7.35 3.93
C SER A 84 -0.13 7.57 5.38
N PHE A 85 0.81 7.51 6.34
CA PHE A 85 0.50 7.78 7.75
C PHE A 85 0.15 9.24 8.04
N LYS A 86 0.68 10.20 7.27
CA LYS A 86 0.19 11.59 7.31
C LYS A 86 -1.26 11.73 6.84
N LEU A 87 -1.75 10.81 6.02
CA LEU A 87 -3.13 10.81 5.51
C LEU A 87 -4.06 9.88 6.29
N LEU A 88 -3.53 9.06 7.20
CA LEU A 88 -4.32 8.14 8.00
C LEU A 88 -4.98 8.90 9.17
N LYS A 89 -6.23 8.55 9.47
CA LYS A 89 -6.88 9.00 10.71
C LYS A 89 -6.21 8.36 11.94
N PRO A 90 -6.31 8.97 13.14
CA PRO A 90 -5.71 8.43 14.37
C PRO A 90 -6.18 7.01 14.76
N ASP A 91 -7.38 6.62 14.34
CA ASP A 91 -7.99 5.30 14.53
C ASP A 91 -8.04 4.47 13.23
N GLY A 92 -7.45 4.99 12.16
CA GLY A 92 -7.42 4.34 10.86
C GLY A 92 -6.43 3.18 10.79
N LYS A 93 -6.51 2.42 9.69
CA LYS A 93 -5.63 1.29 9.42
C LYS A 93 -4.96 1.39 8.05
N PHE A 94 -3.65 1.14 8.02
CA PHE A 94 -2.91 0.91 6.79
C PHE A 94 -2.79 -0.60 6.56
N MET A 95 -3.10 -1.05 5.35
CA MET A 95 -3.07 -2.47 4.97
C MET A 95 -2.26 -2.65 3.70
N THR A 96 -1.45 -3.69 3.63
CA THR A 96 -0.58 -3.99 2.48
C THR A 96 -0.32 -5.48 2.39
N HIS A 97 0.03 -5.97 1.21
CA HIS A 97 0.81 -7.20 1.12
C HIS A 97 2.28 -6.90 1.46
N LEU A 98 2.99 -7.91 1.95
CA LEU A 98 4.45 -7.89 2.05
C LEU A 98 5.00 -8.68 0.87
N ASN A 99 5.51 -9.88 1.12
CA ASN A 99 6.07 -10.77 0.12
C ASN A 99 5.69 -12.23 0.47
N GLY A 100 6.10 -13.15 -0.37
CA GLY A 100 6.14 -14.58 -0.13
C GLY A 100 6.82 -14.94 1.19
N THR A 101 6.30 -15.96 1.86
CA THR A 101 6.95 -16.55 3.04
C THR A 101 8.36 -17.07 2.76
N SER A 102 8.67 -17.34 1.48
CA SER A 102 9.99 -17.72 0.97
C SER A 102 11.02 -16.57 0.99
N SER A 103 10.59 -15.32 1.18
CA SER A 103 11.45 -14.11 1.20
C SER A 103 11.46 -13.42 2.58
N PRO A 104 11.96 -14.08 3.65
CA PRO A 104 11.90 -13.55 5.02
C PRO A 104 12.69 -12.25 5.20
N GLU A 105 13.82 -12.09 4.50
CA GLU A 105 14.66 -10.89 4.59
C GLU A 105 13.91 -9.65 4.11
N SER A 106 13.25 -9.70 2.95
CA SER A 106 12.46 -8.58 2.42
C SER A 106 11.29 -8.22 3.33
N ILE A 107 10.67 -9.22 3.97
CA ILE A 107 9.60 -9.02 4.96
C ILE A 107 10.15 -8.26 6.17
N ASP A 108 11.30 -8.66 6.71
CA ASP A 108 11.89 -8.03 7.89
C ASP A 108 12.43 -6.63 7.58
N MET A 109 13.01 -6.42 6.40
CA MET A 109 13.39 -5.10 5.92
C MET A 109 12.20 -4.14 5.83
N TYR A 110 11.03 -4.62 5.39
CA TYR A 110 9.81 -3.82 5.37
C TYR A 110 9.34 -3.46 6.78
N LYS A 111 9.32 -4.44 7.71
CA LYS A 111 8.99 -4.17 9.12
C LYS A 111 9.92 -3.12 9.73
N ALA A 112 11.22 -3.18 9.41
CA ALA A 112 12.18 -2.16 9.85
C ALA A 112 11.92 -0.76 9.27
N GLN A 113 11.19 -0.62 8.15
CA GLN A 113 10.71 0.69 7.69
C GLN A 113 9.54 1.20 8.54
N LEU A 114 8.69 0.31 9.07
CA LEU A 114 7.59 0.68 9.95
C LEU A 114 8.10 1.25 11.29
N ASP A 115 9.22 0.75 11.80
CA ASP A 115 9.86 1.26 13.02
C ASP A 115 10.34 2.72 12.90
N LYS A 116 10.49 3.22 11.65
CA LYS A 116 10.91 4.60 11.36
C LYS A 116 9.72 5.57 11.24
N ILE A 117 8.48 5.08 11.31
CA ILE A 117 7.29 5.92 11.18
C ILE A 117 7.03 6.68 12.47
N GLN A 118 6.67 7.96 12.32
CA GLN A 118 6.27 8.83 13.42
C GLN A 118 4.91 9.47 13.12
N PRO A 119 3.93 9.47 14.05
CA PRO A 119 3.96 8.83 15.37
C PRO A 119 4.19 7.30 15.32
N PRO A 120 4.65 6.68 16.41
CA PRO A 120 4.97 5.26 16.44
C PRO A 120 3.79 4.41 16.00
N VAL A 121 4.09 3.30 15.32
CA VAL A 121 3.07 2.36 14.83
C VAL A 121 3.28 0.98 15.40
N LYS A 122 2.20 0.21 15.41
CA LYS A 122 2.19 -1.23 15.68
C LYS A 122 1.56 -1.95 14.51
N PHE A 123 1.99 -3.17 14.28
CA PHE A 123 1.52 -3.98 13.17
C PHE A 123 1.24 -5.41 13.58
N THR A 124 0.37 -6.06 12.81
CA THR A 124 0.08 -7.48 12.87
C THR A 124 0.19 -8.07 11.49
N THR A 125 0.74 -9.27 11.38
CA THR A 125 0.85 -9.99 10.10
C THR A 125 -0.06 -11.21 10.07
N THR A 126 -0.60 -11.50 8.89
CA THR A 126 -1.34 -12.75 8.60
C THR A 126 -0.75 -13.40 7.35
N LYS A 127 -1.06 -14.68 7.14
CA LYS A 127 -0.63 -15.43 5.96
C LYS A 127 -1.84 -15.99 5.24
N ALA A 128 -1.80 -16.01 3.92
CA ALA A 128 -2.77 -16.72 3.10
C ALA A 128 -2.08 -17.32 1.87
N PHE A 129 -2.47 -18.54 1.51
CA PHE A 129 -2.04 -19.16 0.28
C PHE A 129 -2.67 -18.45 -0.91
N VAL A 130 -1.86 -17.93 -1.84
CA VAL A 130 -2.33 -17.28 -3.06
C VAL A 130 -2.19 -18.28 -4.22
N PRO A 131 -3.30 -18.87 -4.72
CA PRO A 131 -3.23 -20.01 -5.65
C PRO A 131 -2.44 -19.74 -6.92
N SER A 132 -2.54 -18.52 -7.47
CA SER A 132 -1.82 -18.11 -8.68
C SER A 132 -0.31 -17.94 -8.46
N PHE A 133 0.11 -17.67 -7.22
CA PHE A 133 1.53 -17.58 -6.86
C PHE A 133 2.10 -18.91 -6.39
N MET A 134 1.21 -19.88 -6.10
CA MET A 134 1.56 -21.20 -5.58
C MET A 134 2.39 -21.14 -4.28
N GLU A 135 2.23 -20.07 -3.49
CA GLU A 135 2.87 -19.95 -2.17
C GLU A 135 2.03 -19.16 -1.16
N ASP A 136 2.41 -19.28 0.11
CA ASP A 136 1.88 -18.45 1.18
C ASP A 136 2.45 -17.03 1.08
N TRP A 137 1.56 -16.05 1.05
CA TRP A 137 1.89 -14.63 1.03
C TRP A 137 1.61 -13.99 2.39
N VAL A 138 2.50 -13.08 2.82
CA VAL A 138 2.35 -12.36 4.10
C VAL A 138 1.62 -11.04 3.87
N PHE A 139 0.59 -10.77 4.67
CA PHE A 139 -0.16 -9.52 4.68
C PHE A 139 0.06 -8.78 5.99
N CYS A 140 0.09 -7.45 5.95
CA CYS A 140 0.36 -6.61 7.10
C CYS A 140 -0.77 -5.60 7.33
N GLN A 141 -1.22 -5.49 8.57
CA GLN A 141 -2.13 -4.46 9.04
C GLN A 141 -1.40 -3.60 10.08
N VAL A 142 -1.39 -2.29 9.87
CA VAL A 142 -0.65 -1.33 10.70
C VAL A 142 -1.60 -0.26 11.24
N SER A 143 -1.38 0.16 12.47
CA SER A 143 -2.14 1.21 13.17
C SER A 143 -1.21 2.02 14.07
N PHE A 144 -1.60 3.24 14.43
CA PHE A 144 -0.84 4.03 15.40
C PHE A 144 -0.75 3.32 16.76
N ASP A 145 0.43 3.37 17.37
CA ASP A 145 0.71 2.81 18.68
C ASP A 145 0.54 3.87 19.77
N LYS A 146 -0.68 3.98 20.27
CA LYS A 146 -1.07 4.95 21.31
C LYS A 146 -0.31 4.77 22.64
N ASN A 147 0.43 3.68 22.83
CA ASN A 147 1.13 3.36 24.07
C ASN A 147 2.62 3.77 24.03
N LYS A 148 3.16 4.18 22.88
CA LYS A 148 4.58 4.59 22.72
C LYS A 148 4.80 6.11 22.76
N ASP A 149 3.72 6.88 22.88
CA ASP A 149 3.76 8.34 23.08
C ASP A 149 3.78 8.73 24.58
N GLN A 150 3.97 7.77 25.50
CA GLN A 150 4.21 7.94 26.95
C GLN A 150 5.65 7.57 27.30
#